data_AF-A0A6L9Y954-F1
#
_entry.id   AF-A0A6L9Y954-F1
#
_cell.length_a   1.000
_cell.length_b   1.000
_cell.length_c   1.000
_cell.angle_alpha   90.00
_cell.angle_beta   90.00
_cell.angle_gamma   90.00
#
_symmetry.space_group_name_H-M   'P 1'
#
loop_
_entity.id
_entity.type
_entity.pdbx_description
1 polymer ?
#
loop_
_entity_poly.entity_id
_entity_poly.type
_entity_poly.pdbx_seq_one_letter_code
_entity_poly.pdbx_strand_id
1 'polypeptide(L)'
;MKTILNLVTVGLPSLLLALTATPSLAIASPHHSEITIATTLQAQTPQATSQVSKLNQGRAYFNRGQFAQAAEIWEQAAQDYATRGDSLHQALSLNYLSLAYQHLSQWDLAQTAIESSLKLVESATSNNPLLWAQILNTKARLLFHTGQNQSALETFKQAQKYYNQGGDKIGALISKINQAEALQSLGFYNRAKRLLEEINQQLAIT
;
A
#
# COMPACT_ATOMS: atom_id res chain seq x y z
N MET A 1 44.26 -34.55 -16.63
CA MET A 1 45.54 -34.38 -17.37
C MET A 1 45.34 -33.32 -18.44
N LYS A 2 46.29 -32.36 -18.55
CA LYS A 2 46.41 -31.25 -19.53
C LYS A 2 45.53 -30.01 -19.25
N THR A 3 45.99 -28.77 -19.19
CA THR A 3 47.33 -28.13 -19.18
C THR A 3 47.12 -26.71 -18.60
N ILE A 4 48.02 -26.26 -17.71
CA ILE A 4 48.05 -24.92 -17.11
C ILE A 4 48.86 -24.00 -18.03
N LEU A 5 48.36 -22.78 -18.32
CA LEU A 5 49.16 -21.73 -18.95
C LEU A 5 49.49 -20.66 -17.90
N ASN A 6 50.80 -20.48 -17.70
CA ASN A 6 51.43 -19.59 -16.74
C ASN A 6 51.92 -18.31 -17.45
N LEU A 7 52.02 -17.25 -16.64
CA LEU A 7 52.97 -16.13 -16.71
C LEU A 7 52.90 -15.15 -17.89
N VAL A 8 52.76 -13.86 -17.56
CA VAL A 8 53.87 -12.90 -17.66
C VAL A 8 53.80 -11.91 -16.48
N THR A 9 54.93 -11.74 -15.81
CA THR A 9 55.25 -10.82 -14.71
C THR A 9 56.15 -9.68 -15.19
N VAL A 10 56.35 -8.68 -14.30
CA VAL A 10 57.46 -7.70 -14.19
C VAL A 10 57.19 -6.33 -14.86
N GLY A 11 57.39 -5.17 -14.21
CA GLY A 11 58.14 -4.84 -13.00
C GLY A 11 57.91 -3.42 -12.44
N LEU A 12 58.74 -3.09 -11.45
CA LEU A 12 58.59 -2.12 -10.35
C LEU A 12 59.17 -0.69 -10.65
N PRO A 13 59.65 0.14 -9.68
CA PRO A 13 58.92 1.30 -9.11
C PRO A 13 59.73 2.63 -9.09
N SER A 14 59.13 3.69 -8.51
CA SER A 14 59.76 4.84 -7.79
C SER A 14 60.59 5.90 -8.55
N LEU A 15 60.25 7.20 -8.36
CA LEU A 15 61.25 8.27 -8.15
C LEU A 15 60.68 9.53 -7.44
N LEU A 16 61.57 10.17 -6.68
CA LEU A 16 61.43 11.17 -5.61
C LEU A 16 61.20 12.65 -6.02
N LEU A 17 60.64 13.40 -5.04
CA LEU A 17 60.77 14.83 -4.63
C LEU A 17 61.51 15.86 -5.51
N ALA A 18 60.94 17.08 -5.56
CA ALA A 18 61.68 18.31 -5.20
C ALA A 18 60.74 19.48 -4.84
N LEU A 19 61.00 20.06 -3.67
CA LEU A 19 60.38 21.25 -3.07
C LEU A 19 61.25 22.46 -3.42
N THR A 20 60.68 23.58 -3.88
CA THR A 20 61.36 24.89 -3.76
C THR A 20 60.36 25.95 -3.30
N ALA A 21 60.67 26.56 -2.17
CA ALA A 21 59.99 27.70 -1.59
C ALA A 21 60.75 28.98 -1.97
N THR A 22 60.02 30.04 -2.26
CA THR A 22 60.57 31.41 -2.33
C THR A 22 59.76 32.31 -1.40
N PRO A 23 60.40 33.12 -0.54
CA PRO A 23 59.70 34.07 0.32
C PRO A 23 59.38 35.34 -0.47
N SER A 24 58.20 35.92 -0.26
CA SER A 24 57.92 37.30 -0.66
C SER A 24 57.41 38.09 0.54
N LEU A 25 58.01 39.27 0.68
CA LEU A 25 57.92 40.19 1.80
C LEU A 25 56.52 40.82 1.89
N ALA A 26 56.10 40.99 3.14
CA ALA A 26 54.87 41.65 3.54
C ALA A 26 54.91 43.17 3.30
N ILE A 27 53.77 43.73 2.88
CA ILE A 27 53.41 45.13 3.09
C ILE A 27 52.09 45.12 3.86
N ALA A 28 52.12 45.56 5.12
CA ALA A 28 50.95 45.90 5.93
C ALA A 28 50.45 47.29 5.50
N SER A 29 49.16 47.58 5.32
CA SER A 29 48.14 47.86 6.36
C SER A 29 46.85 48.37 5.65
N PRO A 30 45.76 48.77 6.32
CA PRO A 30 44.84 47.98 7.16
C PRO A 30 43.34 48.18 6.76
N HIS A 31 42.47 47.39 7.40
CA HIS A 31 41.01 47.60 7.54
C HIS A 31 40.10 47.42 6.31
N HIS A 32 39.61 46.21 6.10
CA HIS A 32 38.16 45.96 6.07
C HIS A 32 37.87 44.59 6.69
N SER A 33 36.99 44.60 7.68
CA SER A 33 36.70 43.51 8.60
C SER A 33 36.26 42.23 7.89
N GLU A 34 36.89 41.12 8.25
CA GLU A 34 36.40 39.77 8.01
C GLU A 34 35.04 39.58 8.69
N ILE A 35 34.06 39.08 7.94
CA ILE A 35 32.98 38.26 8.50
C ILE A 35 33.12 36.89 7.86
N THR A 36 33.97 36.07 8.47
CA THR A 36 33.98 34.62 8.28
C THR A 36 32.85 34.06 9.13
N ILE A 37 31.71 33.74 8.52
CA ILE A 37 30.76 32.80 9.11
C ILE A 37 30.91 31.50 8.32
N ALA A 38 31.72 30.60 8.85
CA ALA A 38 31.64 29.19 8.51
C ALA A 38 30.28 28.69 9.00
N THR A 39 29.26 28.67 8.13
CA THR A 39 28.05 27.88 8.34
C THR A 39 28.17 26.61 7.51
N THR A 40 28.59 25.55 8.18
CA THR A 40 28.31 24.17 7.79
C THR A 40 26.79 23.99 7.64
N LEU A 41 26.25 24.29 6.47
CA LEU A 41 24.94 23.82 6.04
C LEU A 41 25.10 22.43 5.48
N GLN A 42 25.18 21.48 6.41
CA GLN A 42 24.79 20.10 6.19
C GLN A 42 23.26 20.11 6.03
N ALA A 43 22.80 20.63 4.89
CA ALA A 43 21.41 20.59 4.49
C ALA A 43 21.13 19.16 4.04
N GLN A 44 20.63 18.41 5.01
CA GLN A 44 19.90 17.16 4.89
C GLN A 44 19.21 17.10 3.52
N THR A 45 19.63 16.14 2.70
CA THR A 45 18.87 15.70 1.53
C THR A 45 17.41 15.61 1.93
N PRO A 46 16.49 16.27 1.22
CA PRO A 46 15.08 15.91 1.29
C PRO A 46 14.99 14.48 0.74
N GLN A 47 15.07 13.48 1.62
CA GLN A 47 14.62 12.12 1.33
C GLN A 47 13.09 12.13 1.36
N ALA A 48 12.53 12.93 0.47
CA ALA A 48 11.11 13.13 0.26
C ALA A 48 10.87 13.09 -1.26
N THR A 49 11.33 12.03 -1.90
CA THR A 49 10.95 11.70 -3.28
C THR A 49 10.73 10.18 -3.42
N SER A 50 9.44 9.81 -3.45
CA SER A 50 8.89 8.56 -4.01
C SER A 50 9.02 7.22 -3.24
N GLN A 51 8.90 7.19 -1.90
CA GLN A 51 8.59 5.91 -1.26
C GLN A 51 7.11 5.57 -1.47
N VAL A 52 6.81 4.89 -2.59
CA VAL A 52 5.49 4.30 -2.82
C VAL A 52 5.23 3.34 -1.65
N SER A 53 4.23 3.65 -0.81
CA SER A 53 3.81 2.74 0.26
C SER A 53 3.61 1.33 -0.31
N LYS A 54 4.07 0.28 0.39
CA LYS A 54 3.88 -1.12 -0.03
C LYS A 54 2.39 -1.40 -0.36
N LEU A 55 1.46 -0.72 0.32
CA LEU A 55 0.03 -0.74 -0.02
C LEU A 55 -0.25 -0.33 -1.47
N ASN A 56 0.35 0.77 -1.93
CA ASN A 56 0.20 1.27 -3.30
C ASN A 56 0.93 0.40 -4.32
N GLN A 57 2.08 -0.17 -3.96
CA GLN A 57 2.78 -1.13 -4.82
C GLN A 57 1.95 -2.40 -5.04
N GLY A 58 1.39 -2.98 -3.97
CA GLY A 58 0.48 -4.13 -4.09
C GLY A 58 -0.75 -3.78 -4.91
N ARG A 59 -1.31 -2.56 -4.76
CA ARG A 59 -2.42 -2.08 -5.59
C ARG A 59 -2.05 -1.99 -7.07
N ALA A 60 -0.84 -1.54 -7.38
CA ALA A 60 -0.36 -1.46 -8.77
C ALA A 60 -0.27 -2.87 -9.40
N TYR A 61 0.25 -3.86 -8.67
CA TYR A 61 0.23 -5.26 -9.12
C TYR A 61 -1.19 -5.79 -9.29
N PHE A 62 -2.06 -5.56 -8.31
CA PHE A 62 -3.45 -6.01 -8.33
C PHE A 62 -4.21 -5.44 -9.54
N ASN A 63 -4.07 -4.15 -9.82
CA ASN A 63 -4.72 -3.49 -10.96
C ASN A 63 -4.23 -4.01 -12.32
N ARG A 64 -3.05 -4.65 -12.37
CA ARG A 64 -2.51 -5.32 -13.56
C ARG A 64 -2.91 -6.81 -13.63
N GLY A 65 -3.73 -7.30 -12.71
CA GLY A 65 -4.11 -8.72 -12.60
C GLY A 65 -3.01 -9.61 -12.01
N GLN A 66 -1.93 -9.03 -11.49
CA GLN A 66 -0.80 -9.75 -10.91
C GLN A 66 -1.09 -10.05 -9.43
N PHE A 67 -2.10 -10.88 -9.19
CA PHE A 67 -2.66 -11.10 -7.84
C PHE A 67 -1.69 -11.79 -6.87
N ALA A 68 -0.85 -12.71 -7.35
CA ALA A 68 0.15 -13.37 -6.52
C ALA A 68 1.21 -12.36 -6.03
N GLN A 69 1.72 -11.50 -6.92
CA GLN A 69 2.65 -10.44 -6.53
C GLN A 69 1.99 -9.41 -5.59
N ALA A 70 0.70 -9.09 -5.82
CA ALA A 70 -0.03 -8.21 -4.92
C ALA A 70 -0.16 -8.80 -3.51
N ALA A 71 -0.46 -10.10 -3.41
CA ALA A 71 -0.54 -10.82 -2.14
C ALA A 71 0.80 -10.79 -1.40
N GLU A 72 1.91 -11.11 -2.06
CA GLU A 72 3.24 -11.08 -1.45
C GLU A 72 3.58 -9.68 -0.88
N ILE A 73 3.35 -8.62 -1.66
CA ILE A 73 3.63 -7.25 -1.23
C ILE A 73 2.75 -6.83 -0.05
N TRP A 74 1.46 -7.18 -0.06
CA TRP A 74 0.55 -6.83 1.03
C TRP A 74 0.76 -7.67 2.29
N GLU A 75 1.24 -8.91 2.16
CA GLU A 75 1.67 -9.71 3.31
C GLU A 75 2.89 -9.09 3.99
N GLN A 76 3.91 -8.71 3.21
CA GLN A 76 5.08 -7.99 3.76
C GLN A 76 4.67 -6.66 4.40
N ALA A 77 3.74 -5.92 3.78
CA ALA A 77 3.23 -4.69 4.36
C ALA A 77 2.54 -4.94 5.71
N ALA A 78 1.69 -5.96 5.80
CA ALA A 78 1.00 -6.32 7.03
C ALA A 78 1.99 -6.66 8.17
N GLN A 79 3.06 -7.41 7.86
CA GLN A 79 4.12 -7.72 8.83
C GLN A 79 4.86 -6.45 9.29
N ASP A 80 5.26 -5.58 8.36
CA ASP A 80 5.96 -4.33 8.68
C ASP A 80 5.11 -3.38 9.55
N TYR A 81 3.80 -3.29 9.27
CA TYR A 81 2.89 -2.47 10.06
C TYR A 81 2.63 -3.10 11.44
N ALA A 82 2.61 -4.43 11.55
CA ALA A 82 2.52 -5.13 12.83
C ALA A 82 3.72 -4.81 13.73
N THR A 83 4.96 -4.89 13.20
CA THR A 83 6.18 -4.56 13.95
C THR A 83 6.21 -3.11 14.44
N ARG A 84 5.56 -2.20 13.70
CA ARG A 84 5.45 -0.78 14.07
C ARG A 84 4.26 -0.44 14.97
N GLY A 85 3.39 -1.41 15.27
CA GLY A 85 2.17 -1.17 16.04
C GLY A 85 1.12 -0.33 15.29
N ASP A 86 1.19 -0.25 13.96
CA ASP A 86 0.27 0.51 13.12
C ASP A 86 -0.92 -0.36 12.71
N SER A 87 -1.86 -0.54 13.63
CA SER A 87 -3.01 -1.44 13.45
C SER A 87 -3.90 -1.04 12.28
N LEU A 88 -3.99 0.25 11.96
CA LEU A 88 -4.84 0.74 10.88
C LEU A 88 -4.33 0.29 9.51
N HIS A 89 -3.05 0.52 9.22
CA HIS A 89 -2.47 0.09 7.95
C HIS A 89 -2.22 -1.41 7.90
N GLN A 90 -2.00 -2.07 9.05
CA GLN A 90 -1.97 -3.53 9.13
C GLN A 90 -3.33 -4.12 8.71
N ALA A 91 -4.44 -3.62 9.26
CA ALA A 91 -5.78 -4.05 8.88
C ALA A 91 -6.03 -3.82 7.39
N LEU A 92 -5.69 -2.64 6.87
CA LEU A 92 -5.86 -2.35 5.44
C LEU A 92 -5.06 -3.29 4.53
N SER A 93 -3.83 -3.63 4.92
CA SER A 93 -2.97 -4.58 4.19
C SER A 93 -3.58 -5.97 4.18
N LEU A 94 -4.07 -6.45 5.33
CA LEU A 94 -4.73 -7.75 5.46
C LEU A 94 -6.06 -7.82 4.68
N ASN A 95 -6.82 -6.74 4.64
CA ASN A 95 -7.99 -6.62 3.79
C ASN A 95 -7.65 -6.79 2.30
N TYR A 96 -6.61 -6.11 1.82
CA TYR A 96 -6.17 -6.24 0.43
C TYR A 96 -5.56 -7.60 0.13
N LEU A 97 -4.84 -8.19 1.08
CA LEU A 97 -4.35 -9.55 1.00
C LEU A 97 -5.50 -10.56 0.82
N SER A 98 -6.56 -10.44 1.61
CA SER A 98 -7.77 -11.24 1.44
C SER A 98 -8.36 -11.10 0.04
N LEU A 99 -8.45 -9.87 -0.46
CA LEU A 99 -8.94 -9.61 -1.81
C LEU A 99 -8.08 -10.30 -2.88
N ALA A 100 -6.74 -10.21 -2.79
CA ALA A 100 -5.84 -10.92 -3.70
C ALA A 100 -6.05 -12.45 -3.64
N TYR A 101 -6.17 -13.02 -2.44
CA TYR A 101 -6.43 -14.44 -2.26
C TYR A 101 -7.78 -14.88 -2.84
N GLN A 102 -8.84 -14.06 -2.75
CA GLN A 102 -10.11 -14.33 -3.43
C GLN A 102 -9.93 -14.43 -4.94
N HIS A 103 -9.17 -13.52 -5.56
CA HIS A 103 -8.88 -13.56 -7.00
C HIS A 103 -8.05 -14.79 -7.41
N LEU A 104 -7.26 -15.34 -6.48
CA LEU A 104 -6.51 -16.58 -6.65
C LEU A 104 -7.30 -17.85 -6.28
N SER A 105 -8.57 -17.71 -5.89
CA SER A 105 -9.41 -18.80 -5.35
C SER A 105 -8.82 -19.50 -4.11
N GLN A 106 -7.97 -18.80 -3.35
CA GLN A 106 -7.38 -19.29 -2.11
C GLN A 106 -8.27 -18.92 -0.92
N TRP A 107 -9.43 -19.58 -0.81
CA TRP A 107 -10.52 -19.18 0.07
C TRP A 107 -10.16 -19.20 1.57
N ASP A 108 -9.42 -20.21 2.04
CA ASP A 108 -9.02 -20.32 3.45
C ASP A 108 -8.04 -19.22 3.87
N LEU A 109 -7.09 -18.89 2.99
CA LEU A 109 -6.15 -17.78 3.21
C LEU A 109 -6.88 -16.44 3.17
N ALA A 110 -7.83 -16.28 2.25
CA ALA A 110 -8.67 -15.09 2.21
C ALA A 110 -9.50 -14.90 3.48
N GLN A 111 -10.06 -15.98 4.03
CA GLN A 111 -10.82 -15.98 5.28
C GLN A 111 -9.93 -15.58 6.46
N THR A 112 -8.77 -16.20 6.58
CA THR A 112 -7.81 -15.91 7.65
C THR A 112 -7.38 -14.43 7.63
N ALA A 113 -7.07 -13.90 6.45
CA ALA A 113 -6.66 -12.51 6.29
C ALA A 113 -7.78 -11.52 6.65
N ILE A 114 -9.03 -11.77 6.21
CA ILE A 114 -10.13 -10.84 6.49
C ILE A 114 -10.59 -10.87 7.95
N GLU A 115 -10.55 -12.03 8.60
CA GLU A 115 -10.83 -12.14 10.04
C GLU A 115 -9.77 -11.40 10.88
N SER A 116 -8.50 -11.54 10.51
CA SER A 116 -7.42 -10.80 11.15
C SER A 116 -7.58 -9.28 10.98
N SER A 117 -7.98 -8.84 9.78
CA SER A 117 -8.29 -7.43 9.51
C SER A 117 -9.46 -6.92 10.36
N LEU A 118 -10.53 -7.71 10.51
CA LEU A 118 -11.69 -7.34 11.33
C LEU A 118 -11.31 -7.20 12.80
N LYS A 119 -10.57 -8.17 13.34
CA LYS A 119 -10.13 -8.14 14.74
C LYS A 119 -9.30 -6.89 15.06
N LEU A 120 -8.44 -6.46 14.14
CA LEU A 120 -7.63 -5.25 14.30
C LEU A 120 -8.49 -3.98 14.31
N VAL A 121 -9.47 -3.86 13.41
CA VAL A 121 -10.32 -2.65 13.38
C VAL A 121 -11.32 -2.61 14.54
N GLU A 122 -11.77 -3.77 15.05
CA GLU A 122 -12.57 -3.88 16.28
C GLU A 122 -11.81 -3.45 17.52
N SER A 123 -10.52 -3.77 17.58
CA SER A 123 -9.65 -3.44 18.72
C SER A 123 -9.09 -2.02 18.64
N ALA A 124 -9.17 -1.37 17.48
CA ALA A 124 -8.66 -0.02 17.28
C ALA A 124 -9.62 1.01 17.92
N THR A 125 -9.06 1.96 18.66
CA THR A 125 -9.81 3.10 19.23
C THR A 125 -10.26 4.12 18.18
N SER A 126 -9.73 4.03 16.94
CA SER A 126 -10.07 4.92 15.85
C SER A 126 -11.40 4.54 15.19
N ASN A 127 -12.37 5.46 15.21
CA ASN A 127 -13.62 5.32 14.45
C ASN A 127 -13.38 5.70 12.97
N ASN A 128 -12.93 4.74 12.15
CA ASN A 128 -12.74 4.95 10.71
C ASN A 128 -13.83 4.21 9.91
N PRO A 129 -14.95 4.87 9.57
CA PRO A 129 -16.06 4.22 8.87
C PRO A 129 -15.67 3.71 7.48
N LEU A 130 -14.75 4.38 6.78
CA LEU A 130 -14.32 3.95 5.44
C LEU A 130 -13.47 2.67 5.48
N LEU A 131 -12.67 2.49 6.53
CA LEU A 131 -11.92 1.24 6.72
C LEU A 131 -12.89 0.09 7.03
N TRP A 132 -13.85 0.30 7.94
CA TRP A 132 -14.92 -0.65 8.21
C TRP A 132 -15.68 -1.06 6.94
N ALA A 133 -16.07 -0.07 6.12
CA ALA A 133 -16.78 -0.31 4.87
C ALA A 133 -15.99 -1.19 3.91
N GLN A 134 -14.70 -0.90 3.70
CA GLN A 134 -13.82 -1.68 2.83
C GLN A 134 -13.68 -3.13 3.30
N ILE A 135 -13.42 -3.33 4.59
CA ILE A 135 -13.25 -4.66 5.20
C ILE A 135 -14.55 -5.48 5.06
N LEU A 136 -15.69 -4.89 5.41
CA LEU A 136 -16.98 -5.57 5.30
C LEU A 136 -17.33 -5.89 3.85
N ASN A 137 -17.04 -4.99 2.90
CA ASN A 137 -17.27 -5.26 1.49
C ASN A 137 -16.41 -6.43 0.97
N THR A 138 -15.14 -6.51 1.38
CA THR A 138 -14.26 -7.64 1.03
C THR A 138 -14.73 -8.95 1.65
N LYS A 139 -15.18 -8.94 2.92
CA LYS A 139 -15.79 -10.10 3.58
C LYS A 139 -17.07 -10.54 2.86
N ALA A 140 -17.93 -9.61 2.48
CA ALA A 140 -19.17 -9.90 1.78
C ALA A 140 -18.90 -10.58 0.41
N ARG A 141 -17.87 -10.13 -0.33
CA ARG A 141 -17.43 -10.79 -1.57
C ARG A 141 -16.94 -12.21 -1.33
N LEU A 142 -16.16 -12.44 -0.27
CA LEU A 142 -15.72 -13.79 0.10
C LEU A 142 -16.91 -14.71 0.40
N LEU A 143 -17.87 -14.22 1.20
CA LEU A 143 -19.10 -14.94 1.51
C LEU A 143 -19.90 -15.27 0.24
N PHE A 144 -20.01 -14.32 -0.69
CA PHE A 144 -20.70 -14.52 -1.97
C PHE A 144 -20.03 -15.59 -2.82
N HIS A 145 -18.70 -15.51 -3.02
CA HIS A 145 -17.95 -16.48 -3.81
C HIS A 145 -17.92 -17.89 -3.19
N THR A 146 -18.10 -18.00 -1.87
CA THR A 146 -18.19 -19.27 -1.14
C THR A 146 -19.63 -19.75 -0.95
N GLY A 147 -20.61 -19.13 -1.63
CA GLY A 147 -22.01 -19.58 -1.67
C GLY A 147 -22.87 -19.14 -0.48
N GLN A 148 -22.33 -18.36 0.44
CA GLN A 148 -23.04 -17.84 1.63
C GLN A 148 -23.82 -16.57 1.28
N ASN A 149 -24.69 -16.64 0.26
CA ASN A 149 -25.30 -15.47 -0.39
C ASN A 149 -26.16 -14.61 0.56
N GLN A 150 -26.87 -15.23 1.50
CA GLN A 150 -27.68 -14.49 2.48
C GLN A 150 -26.78 -13.69 3.44
N SER A 151 -25.70 -14.29 3.95
CA SER A 151 -24.71 -13.61 4.79
C SER A 151 -23.98 -12.52 4.02
N ALA A 152 -23.67 -12.75 2.74
CA ALA A 152 -23.08 -11.75 1.86
C ALA A 152 -23.99 -10.54 1.70
N LEU A 153 -25.29 -10.75 1.42
CA LEU A 153 -26.29 -9.68 1.28
C LEU A 153 -26.34 -8.79 2.53
N GLU A 154 -26.43 -9.39 3.72
CA GLU A 154 -26.46 -8.61 4.97
C GLU A 154 -25.14 -7.89 5.23
N THR A 155 -24.01 -8.51 4.88
CA THR A 155 -22.69 -7.87 5.05
C THR A 155 -22.50 -6.71 4.06
N PHE A 156 -22.98 -6.80 2.82
CA PHE A 156 -22.96 -5.69 1.86
C PHE A 156 -23.82 -4.51 2.32
N LYS A 157 -24.98 -4.76 2.96
CA LYS A 157 -25.81 -3.69 3.57
C LYS A 157 -25.05 -2.97 4.68
N GLN A 158 -24.33 -3.71 5.52
CA GLN A 158 -23.49 -3.10 6.56
C GLN A 158 -22.36 -2.26 5.96
N ALA A 159 -21.67 -2.78 4.95
CA ALA A 159 -20.64 -2.02 4.22
C ALA A 159 -21.20 -0.72 3.63
N GLN A 160 -22.37 -0.76 2.99
CA GLN A 160 -23.06 0.43 2.47
C GLN A 160 -23.32 1.47 3.59
N LYS A 161 -23.80 1.03 4.75
CA LYS A 161 -24.05 1.93 5.89
C LYS A 161 -22.76 2.65 6.32
N TYR A 162 -21.64 1.93 6.39
CA TYR A 162 -20.35 2.52 6.73
C TYR A 162 -19.81 3.44 5.64
N TYR A 163 -19.95 3.10 4.35
CA TYR A 163 -19.61 4.00 3.26
C TYR A 163 -20.41 5.30 3.34
N ASN A 164 -21.72 5.23 3.60
CA ASN A 164 -22.56 6.41 3.82
C ASN A 164 -22.09 7.25 5.02
N GLN A 165 -21.74 6.61 6.14
CA GLN A 165 -21.21 7.31 7.31
C GLN A 165 -19.88 8.02 7.02
N GLY A 166 -19.03 7.43 6.18
CA GLY A 166 -17.77 8.02 5.72
C GLY A 166 -17.91 8.99 4.55
N GLY A 167 -19.13 9.25 4.04
CA GLY A 167 -19.38 10.13 2.91
C GLY A 167 -18.97 9.58 1.54
N ASP A 168 -18.59 8.31 1.43
CA ASP A 168 -18.19 7.68 0.17
C ASP A 168 -19.42 7.17 -0.59
N LYS A 169 -19.97 8.05 -1.42
CA LYS A 169 -21.13 7.75 -2.27
C LYS A 169 -20.84 6.65 -3.30
N ILE A 170 -19.61 6.57 -3.82
CA ILE A 170 -19.23 5.58 -4.83
C ILE A 170 -19.14 4.19 -4.19
N GLY A 171 -18.46 4.09 -3.04
CA GLY A 171 -18.40 2.85 -2.26
C GLY A 171 -19.79 2.35 -1.86
N ALA A 172 -20.67 3.25 -1.39
CA ALA A 172 -22.05 2.90 -1.06
C ALA A 172 -22.83 2.37 -2.28
N LEU A 173 -22.64 2.97 -3.46
CA LEU A 173 -23.26 2.53 -4.70
C LEU A 173 -22.77 1.15 -5.12
N ILE A 174 -21.45 0.92 -5.09
CA ILE A 174 -20.84 -0.38 -5.40
C ILE A 174 -21.38 -1.46 -4.46
N SER A 175 -21.46 -1.19 -3.15
CA SER A 175 -22.07 -2.14 -2.21
C SER A 175 -23.54 -2.39 -2.51
N LYS A 176 -24.30 -1.42 -3.03
CA LYS A 176 -25.71 -1.60 -3.43
C LYS A 176 -25.84 -2.46 -4.69
N ILE A 177 -24.92 -2.33 -5.65
CA ILE A 177 -24.84 -3.22 -6.83
C ILE A 177 -24.57 -4.66 -6.38
N ASN A 178 -23.60 -4.87 -5.48
CA ASN A 178 -23.27 -6.20 -4.95
C ASN A 178 -24.46 -6.84 -4.19
N GLN A 179 -25.31 -6.04 -3.54
CA GLN A 179 -26.56 -6.53 -2.95
C GLN A 179 -27.54 -7.04 -4.02
N ALA A 180 -27.63 -6.38 -5.17
CA ALA A 180 -28.46 -6.84 -6.27
C ALA A 180 -27.98 -8.20 -6.80
N GLU A 181 -26.66 -8.37 -6.94
CA GLU A 181 -26.05 -9.66 -7.32
C GLU A 181 -26.36 -10.75 -6.30
N ALA A 182 -26.18 -10.46 -5.00
CA ALA A 182 -26.52 -11.39 -3.93
C ALA A 182 -28.02 -11.77 -3.94
N LEU A 183 -28.91 -10.81 -4.19
CA LEU A 183 -30.35 -11.05 -4.35
C LEU A 183 -30.66 -11.93 -5.56
N GLN A 184 -29.98 -11.75 -6.68
CA GLN A 184 -30.14 -12.60 -7.86
C GLN A 184 -29.72 -14.05 -7.56
N SER A 185 -28.57 -14.25 -6.92
CA SER A 185 -28.08 -15.58 -6.52
C SER A 185 -28.98 -16.27 -5.49
N LEU A 186 -29.81 -15.53 -4.76
CA LEU A 186 -30.84 -16.06 -3.86
C LEU A 186 -32.20 -16.32 -4.56
N GLY A 187 -32.31 -16.03 -5.85
CA GLY A 187 -33.56 -16.16 -6.63
C GLY A 187 -34.53 -14.98 -6.46
N PHE A 188 -34.14 -13.91 -5.76
CA PHE A 188 -34.97 -12.73 -5.54
C PHE A 188 -34.89 -11.72 -6.70
N TYR A 189 -35.09 -12.19 -7.94
CA TYR A 189 -34.93 -11.40 -9.16
C TYR A 189 -35.71 -10.07 -9.16
N ASN A 190 -36.97 -10.09 -8.69
CA ASN A 190 -37.78 -8.87 -8.59
C ASN A 190 -37.21 -7.84 -7.62
N ARG A 191 -36.59 -8.28 -6.52
CA ARG A 191 -35.94 -7.37 -5.56
C ARG A 191 -34.65 -6.80 -6.15
N ALA A 192 -33.84 -7.65 -6.79
CA ALA A 192 -32.63 -7.21 -7.46
C ALA A 192 -32.92 -6.18 -8.56
N LYS A 193 -33.95 -6.43 -9.40
CA LYS A 193 -34.37 -5.51 -10.47
C LYS A 193 -34.74 -4.14 -9.92
N ARG A 194 -35.60 -4.09 -8.89
CA ARG A 194 -35.97 -2.82 -8.24
C ARG A 194 -34.77 -2.08 -7.69
N LEU A 195 -33.83 -2.79 -7.07
CA LEU A 195 -32.62 -2.18 -6.51
C LEU A 195 -31.75 -1.55 -7.61
N LEU A 196 -31.62 -2.21 -8.76
CA LEU A 196 -30.90 -1.68 -9.92
C LEU A 196 -31.63 -0.50 -10.58
N GLU A 197 -32.96 -0.54 -10.65
CA GLU A 197 -33.78 0.58 -11.12
C GLU A 197 -33.58 1.83 -10.24
N GLU A 198 -33.55 1.67 -8.90
CA GLU A 198 -33.21 2.75 -7.97
C GLU A 198 -31.79 3.30 -8.16
N ILE A 199 -30.81 2.42 -8.38
CA ILE A 199 -29.42 2.81 -8.67
C ILE A 199 -29.35 3.68 -9.93
N ASN A 200 -30.02 3.27 -11.00
CA ASN A 200 -30.04 4.01 -12.27
C ASN A 200 -30.69 5.39 -12.11
N GLN A 201 -31.79 5.48 -11.35
CA GLN A 201 -32.43 6.77 -11.06
C GLN A 201 -31.51 7.71 -10.29
N GLN A 202 -30.78 7.19 -9.28
CA GLN A 202 -29.82 7.98 -8.50
C GLN A 202 -28.66 8.51 -9.36
N LEU A 203 -28.20 7.72 -10.32
CA LEU A 203 -27.15 8.13 -11.26
C LEU A 203 -27.62 9.15 -12.29
N ALA A 204 -28.91 9.14 -12.67
CA ALA A 204 -29.46 10.06 -13.66
C ALA A 204 -29.63 11.51 -13.14
N ILE A 205 -29.59 11.71 -11.83
CA ILE A 205 -29.79 13.03 -11.16
C ILE A 205 -28.50 13.63 -10.60
N THR A 206 -27.35 13.00 -10.84
CA THR A 206 -26.02 13.45 -10.38
C THR A 206 -25.22 14.01 -11.56
#